data_AF-A0A922VFA6-F1
#
_entry.id   AF-A0A922VFA6-F1
#
_cell.length_a   1.000
_cell.length_b   1.000
_cell.length_c   1.000
_cell.angle_alpha   90.00
_cell.angle_beta   90.00
_cell.angle_gamma   90.00
#
_symmetry.space_group_name_H-M   'P 1'
#
loop_
_entity.id
_entity.type
_entity.pdbx_description
1 polymer ?
#
loop_
_entity_poly.entity_id
_entity_poly.type
_entity_poly.pdbx_seq_one_letter_code
_entity_poly.pdbx_strand_id
1 'polypeptide(L)'
;MAKHAPGSKRLTVLALVMASVATAGLALTASGSRPSRLTIVPKSRAITSVSTISGATAPAQPATAVTTGASYDAALAVWRKPREKDSCVSCHGPDFIDLAHIGTTDSDLVRRAISDGASASEAQTLLKAVKDLRFRYLITPRDPRTFRPFQPGGAVLPGASSIERDA
;
A
#
# COMPACT_ATOMS: atom_id res chain seq x y z
N MET A 1 -61.92 11.14 -21.81
CA MET A 1 -61.56 12.42 -21.15
C MET A 1 -60.09 12.28 -20.72
N ALA A 2 -59.12 12.66 -21.57
CA ALA A 2 -58.35 13.92 -21.54
C ALA A 2 -57.61 14.11 -20.19
N LYS A 3 -56.29 14.35 -20.04
CA LYS A 3 -55.18 14.91 -20.86
C LYS A 3 -53.84 14.55 -20.13
N HIS A 4 -52.75 14.19 -20.81
CA HIS A 4 -51.50 14.97 -21.04
C HIS A 4 -50.92 15.68 -19.79
N ALA A 5 -49.62 15.71 -19.45
CA ALA A 5 -48.34 15.22 -20.00
C ALA A 5 -47.22 15.51 -18.94
N PRO A 6 -46.00 14.94 -19.05
CA PRO A 6 -44.93 15.02 -18.05
C PRO A 6 -43.96 16.21 -18.26
N GLY A 7 -43.42 16.76 -17.17
CA GLY A 7 -42.45 17.85 -17.17
C GLY A 7 -41.00 17.37 -17.00
N SER A 8 -40.28 17.24 -18.10
CA SER A 8 -38.82 17.06 -18.15
C SER A 8 -38.11 18.40 -18.02
N LYS A 9 -37.13 18.54 -17.12
CA LYS A 9 -36.13 19.61 -17.18
C LYS A 9 -34.75 18.99 -17.42
N ARG A 10 -34.29 19.13 -18.66
CA ARG A 10 -32.90 18.90 -19.07
C ARG A 10 -32.07 20.08 -18.57
N LEU A 11 -30.98 19.80 -17.87
CA LEU A 11 -29.92 20.78 -17.63
C LEU A 11 -28.66 20.29 -18.35
N THR A 12 -28.44 20.92 -19.50
CA THR A 12 -27.21 20.90 -20.26
C THR A 12 -26.37 22.07 -19.78
N VAL A 13 -25.19 21.84 -19.20
CA VAL A 13 -24.12 22.84 -19.08
C VAL A 13 -22.81 22.08 -19.28
N LEU A 14 -22.33 22.05 -20.52
CA LEU A 14 -21.26 22.90 -21.07
C LEU A 14 -19.88 22.52 -20.50
N ALA A 15 -19.17 21.71 -21.29
CA ALA A 15 -17.76 21.44 -21.14
C ALA A 15 -16.96 22.72 -21.39
N LEU A 16 -16.02 23.03 -20.51
CA LEU A 16 -14.97 24.01 -20.77
C LEU A 16 -13.61 23.31 -20.72
N VAL A 17 -13.05 23.11 -21.91
CA VAL A 17 -11.65 22.77 -22.15
C VAL A 17 -10.86 24.07 -22.02
N MET A 18 -9.87 24.10 -21.13
CA MET A 18 -8.72 24.99 -21.27
C MET A 18 -7.45 24.25 -20.92
N ALA A 19 -6.71 23.91 -21.98
CA ALA A 19 -5.33 23.48 -21.91
C ALA A 19 -4.45 24.65 -21.45
N SER A 20 -3.45 24.38 -20.62
CA SER A 20 -2.35 25.31 -20.36
C SER A 20 -1.06 24.52 -20.28
N VAL A 21 -0.34 24.53 -21.40
CA VAL A 21 1.04 24.10 -21.53
C VAL A 21 1.90 25.20 -20.93
N ALA A 22 2.64 24.90 -19.86
CA ALA A 22 3.67 25.78 -19.33
C ALA A 22 5.03 25.07 -19.45
N THR A 23 5.72 25.35 -20.55
CA THR A 23 7.15 25.10 -20.73
C THR A 23 7.95 26.16 -19.97
N ALA A 24 8.61 25.77 -18.89
CA ALA A 24 9.77 26.44 -18.31
C ALA A 24 10.89 25.39 -18.32
N GLY A 25 12.06 25.61 -18.91
CA GLY A 25 12.89 26.80 -18.91
C GLY A 25 14.26 26.32 -18.42
N LEU A 26 15.11 25.91 -19.36
CA LEU A 26 16.48 25.43 -19.12
C LEU A 26 17.32 26.52 -18.45
N ALA A 27 17.97 26.19 -17.34
CA ALA A 27 19.16 26.91 -16.86
C ALA A 27 20.09 25.91 -16.15
N LEU A 28 21.00 25.31 -16.92
CA LEU A 28 22.06 24.45 -16.41
C LEU A 28 23.36 25.28 -16.36
N THR A 29 23.73 25.77 -15.18
CA THR A 29 25.01 26.44 -14.95
C THR A 29 26.11 25.39 -14.88
N ALA A 30 27.02 25.43 -15.86
CA ALA A 30 28.26 24.67 -15.85
C ALA A 30 29.24 25.24 -14.81
N SER A 31 29.77 24.39 -13.93
CA SER A 31 31.02 24.65 -13.23
C SER A 31 31.88 23.39 -13.25
N GLY A 32 33.08 23.56 -13.78
CA GLY A 32 33.94 22.49 -14.23
C GLY A 32 34.51 21.64 -13.11
N SER A 33 34.79 20.39 -13.46
CA SER A 33 35.77 19.56 -12.77
C SER A 33 36.58 18.81 -13.83
N ARG A 34 37.90 18.94 -13.72
CA ARG A 34 38.90 18.47 -14.68
C ARG A 34 38.85 16.93 -14.85
N PRO A 35 39.19 16.41 -16.04
CA PRO A 35 39.16 14.98 -16.31
C PRO A 35 40.32 14.25 -15.61
N SER A 36 39.99 13.22 -14.81
CA SER A 36 40.96 12.22 -14.40
C SER A 36 41.13 11.19 -15.52
N ARG A 37 42.31 11.27 -16.14
CA ARG A 37 43.06 10.26 -16.89
C ARG A 37 42.38 8.89 -17.07
N LEU A 38 42.07 8.56 -18.34
CA LEU A 38 41.65 7.23 -18.80
C LEU A 38 42.70 6.16 -18.46
N THR A 39 42.24 5.02 -17.97
CA THR A 39 42.95 3.75 -18.11
C THR A 39 42.11 2.84 -18.99
N ILE A 40 42.69 2.35 -20.08
CA ILE A 40 42.07 1.45 -21.07
C ILE A 40 42.16 0.02 -20.54
N VAL A 41 41.03 -0.69 -20.47
CA VAL A 41 40.96 -2.15 -20.25
C VAL A 41 40.20 -2.76 -21.44
N PRO A 42 40.67 -3.88 -22.02
CA PRO A 42 40.30 -4.27 -23.38
C PRO A 42 38.92 -4.93 -23.51
N LYS A 43 38.37 -4.69 -24.70
CA LYS A 43 37.21 -5.25 -25.41
C LYS A 43 36.84 -6.69 -25.02
N SER A 44 35.58 -6.90 -24.62
CA SER A 44 34.92 -8.20 -24.63
C SER A 44 33.50 -8.12 -25.21
N ARG A 45 33.25 -9.06 -26.14
CA ARG A 45 32.05 -9.41 -26.91
C ARG A 45 30.69 -8.82 -26.49
N ALA A 46 30.00 -8.26 -27.48
CA ALA A 46 28.55 -8.09 -27.45
C ALA A 46 27.86 -9.46 -27.52
N ILE A 47 26.94 -9.72 -26.59
CA ILE A 47 25.95 -10.81 -26.66
C ILE A 47 24.57 -10.17 -26.48
N THR A 48 23.69 -10.51 -27.40
CA THR A 48 22.30 -10.06 -27.58
C THR A 48 21.49 -10.06 -26.28
N SER A 49 20.89 -8.91 -25.97
CA SER A 49 20.04 -8.69 -24.80
C SER A 49 18.69 -9.39 -24.94
N VAL A 50 18.39 -10.33 -24.03
CA VAL A 50 17.02 -10.79 -23.77
C VAL A 50 16.37 -9.80 -22.82
N SER A 51 15.36 -9.07 -23.29
CA SER A 51 14.55 -8.18 -22.44
C SER A 51 13.60 -9.01 -21.58
N THR A 52 14.01 -9.31 -20.36
CA THR A 52 13.09 -9.72 -19.29
C THR A 52 12.21 -8.53 -18.92
N ILE A 53 10.91 -8.63 -19.17
CA ILE A 53 9.91 -7.70 -18.61
C ILE A 53 9.87 -7.98 -17.11
N SER A 54 10.67 -7.21 -16.36
CA SER A 54 10.67 -7.22 -14.91
C SER A 54 9.40 -6.53 -14.44
N GLY A 55 8.39 -7.31 -14.07
CA GLY A 55 7.26 -6.85 -13.28
C GLY A 55 7.76 -6.49 -11.89
N ALA A 56 8.39 -5.33 -11.75
CA ALA A 56 8.81 -4.81 -10.46
C ALA A 56 7.57 -4.54 -9.62
N THR A 57 7.29 -5.41 -8.65
CA THR A 57 6.44 -5.08 -7.51
C THR A 57 7.01 -3.80 -6.90
N ALA A 58 6.24 -2.72 -6.95
CA ALA A 58 6.65 -1.45 -6.37
C ALA A 58 7.07 -1.69 -4.91
N PRO A 59 8.24 -1.21 -4.48
CA PRO A 59 8.68 -1.38 -3.10
C PRO A 59 7.66 -0.72 -2.18
N ALA A 60 7.28 -1.41 -1.11
CA ALA A 60 6.40 -0.85 -0.09
C ALA A 60 7.08 0.39 0.49
N GLN A 61 6.52 1.56 0.20
CA GLN A 61 7.07 2.83 0.61
C GLN A 61 6.84 3.00 2.12
N PRO A 62 7.88 3.28 2.94
CA PRO A 62 7.71 3.52 4.36
C PRO A 62 6.78 4.72 4.57
N ALA A 63 5.69 4.54 5.32
CA ALA A 63 4.78 5.63 5.65
C ALA A 63 5.44 6.57 6.66
N THR A 64 5.29 7.89 6.50
CA THR A 64 5.66 8.90 7.50
C THR A 64 4.88 8.65 8.81
N ALA A 65 5.49 8.86 9.99
CA ALA A 65 4.80 8.79 11.29
C ALA A 65 3.51 9.61 11.26
N VAL A 66 2.38 9.02 11.65
CA VAL A 66 1.07 9.66 11.45
C VAL A 66 0.43 10.10 12.78
N THR A 67 0.93 9.70 13.96
CA THR A 67 0.14 9.85 15.20
C THR A 67 0.87 10.24 16.50
N THR A 68 0.20 11.07 17.30
CA THR A 68 0.43 11.30 18.74
C THR A 68 -0.22 10.18 19.57
N GLY A 69 0.11 10.05 20.86
CA GLY A 69 -0.47 9.02 21.75
C GLY A 69 -2.01 8.96 21.73
N ALA A 70 -2.69 10.11 21.65
CA ALA A 70 -4.16 10.20 21.60
C ALA A 70 -4.79 9.46 20.41
N SER A 71 -4.09 9.38 19.28
CA SER A 71 -4.57 8.67 18.10
C SER A 71 -4.33 7.16 18.13
N TYR A 72 -3.36 6.70 18.92
CA TYR A 72 -3.19 5.27 19.23
C TYR A 72 -4.33 4.80 20.15
N ASP A 73 -4.69 5.60 21.17
CA ASP A 73 -5.79 5.30 22.09
C ASP A 73 -7.16 5.25 21.38
N ALA A 74 -7.41 6.20 20.47
CA ALA A 74 -8.62 6.18 19.64
C ALA A 74 -8.70 4.91 18.79
N ALA A 75 -7.59 4.47 18.19
CA ALA A 75 -7.54 3.23 17.43
C ALA A 75 -7.75 1.99 18.31
N LEU A 76 -7.18 1.97 19.52
CA LEU A 76 -7.43 0.90 20.50
C LEU A 76 -8.89 0.82 20.92
N ALA A 77 -9.57 1.96 21.08
CA ALA A 77 -11.00 1.98 21.37
C ALA A 77 -11.81 1.34 20.23
N VAL A 78 -11.46 1.66 18.97
CA VAL A 78 -12.07 1.03 17.79
C VAL A 78 -11.76 -0.47 17.71
N TRP A 79 -10.55 -0.88 18.07
CA TRP A 79 -10.06 -2.26 18.06
C TRP A 79 -10.80 -3.16 19.06
N ARG A 80 -11.11 -2.62 20.25
CA ARG A 80 -11.74 -3.35 21.36
C ARG A 80 -13.27 -3.22 21.38
N LYS A 81 -13.83 -2.35 20.54
CA LYS A 81 -15.29 -2.16 20.43
C LYS A 81 -15.95 -3.48 20.03
N PRO A 82 -16.93 -4.00 20.80
CA PRO A 82 -17.71 -5.17 20.41
C PRO A 82 -18.47 -4.94 19.10
N ARG A 83 -18.55 -5.97 18.27
CA ARG A 83 -19.26 -5.98 16.97
C ARG A 83 -20.01 -7.30 16.80
N GLU A 84 -20.76 -7.43 15.71
CA GLU A 84 -21.50 -8.65 15.36
C GLU A 84 -20.60 -9.88 15.28
N LYS A 85 -19.39 -9.72 14.72
CA LYS A 85 -18.34 -10.77 14.64
C LYS A 85 -17.37 -10.73 15.83
N ASP A 86 -17.79 -10.16 16.96
CA ASP A 86 -16.94 -9.79 18.10
C ASP A 86 -15.97 -8.64 17.79
N SER A 87 -15.25 -8.17 18.80
CA SER A 87 -14.19 -7.17 18.71
C SER A 87 -12.98 -7.67 17.93
N CYS A 88 -12.17 -6.78 17.35
CA CYS A 88 -10.99 -7.19 16.56
C CYS A 88 -10.00 -7.99 17.42
N VAL A 89 -9.89 -7.68 18.72
CA VAL A 89 -9.02 -8.36 19.69
C VAL A 89 -9.46 -9.80 20.00
N SER A 90 -10.64 -10.25 19.58
CA SER A 90 -11.04 -11.67 19.74
C SER A 90 -10.28 -12.60 18.78
N CYS A 91 -9.87 -12.08 17.60
CA CYS A 91 -9.17 -12.83 16.56
C CYS A 91 -7.72 -12.38 16.35
N HIS A 92 -7.39 -11.16 16.77
CA HIS A 92 -6.08 -10.55 16.57
C HIS A 92 -5.35 -10.33 17.90
N GLY A 93 -4.11 -9.82 17.81
CA GLY A 93 -3.35 -9.42 18.99
C GLY A 93 -4.07 -8.38 19.88
N PRO A 94 -3.53 -8.11 21.09
CA PRO A 94 -4.10 -7.14 22.03
C PRO A 94 -4.16 -5.70 21.49
N ASP A 95 -3.40 -5.44 20.43
CA ASP A 95 -3.44 -4.26 19.57
C ASP A 95 -3.23 -4.69 18.10
N PHE A 96 -2.94 -3.73 17.22
CA PHE A 96 -2.84 -3.91 15.77
C PHE A 96 -1.39 -4.19 15.28
N ILE A 97 -0.49 -4.66 16.15
CA ILE A 97 0.91 -4.97 15.81
C ILE A 97 1.06 -6.12 14.80
N ASP A 98 0.15 -7.09 14.84
CA ASP A 98 0.12 -8.21 13.90
C ASP A 98 -0.16 -7.72 12.47
N LEU A 99 -1.12 -6.80 12.30
CA LEU A 99 -1.40 -6.13 11.04
C LEU A 99 -0.26 -5.20 10.60
N ALA A 100 0.54 -4.67 11.53
CA ALA A 100 1.74 -3.92 11.19
C ALA A 100 2.79 -4.81 10.52
N HIS A 101 2.99 -6.03 11.02
CA HIS A 101 3.93 -7.02 10.46
C HIS A 101 3.45 -7.68 9.17
N ILE A 102 2.14 -7.83 8.98
CA ILE A 102 1.57 -8.43 7.77
C ILE A 102 1.24 -7.36 6.74
N GLY A 103 1.93 -7.39 5.60
CA GLY A 103 1.83 -6.48 4.46
C GLY A 103 0.57 -6.66 3.64
N THR A 104 -0.59 -6.47 4.27
CA THR A 104 -1.85 -6.27 3.57
C THR A 104 -1.89 -4.85 2.99
N THR A 105 -2.46 -4.69 1.80
CA THR A 105 -2.61 -3.38 1.17
C THR A 105 -3.51 -2.46 2.01
N ASP A 106 -3.33 -1.14 1.90
CA ASP A 106 -4.18 -0.16 2.60
C ASP A 106 -5.66 -0.36 2.25
N SER A 107 -5.97 -0.67 0.98
CA SER A 107 -7.33 -0.94 0.51
C SER A 107 -7.91 -2.22 1.10
N ASP A 108 -7.14 -3.30 1.20
CA ASP A 108 -7.60 -4.54 1.81
C ASP A 108 -7.82 -4.40 3.32
N LEU A 109 -6.96 -3.64 4.02
CA LEU A 109 -7.13 -3.37 5.44
C LEU A 109 -8.46 -2.64 5.69
N VAL A 110 -8.72 -1.57 4.93
CA VAL A 110 -9.98 -0.81 5.03
C VAL A 110 -11.18 -1.67 4.66
N ARG A 111 -11.11 -2.40 3.55
CA ARG A 111 -12.20 -3.28 3.09
C ARG A 111 -12.53 -4.36 4.12
N ARG A 112 -11.52 -5.00 4.72
CA ARG A 112 -11.72 -6.04 5.76
C ARG A 112 -12.29 -5.44 7.03
N ALA A 113 -11.75 -4.33 7.53
CA ALA A 113 -12.29 -3.66 8.72
C ALA A 113 -13.78 -3.34 8.57
N ILE A 114 -14.20 -2.82 7.41
CA ILE A 114 -15.61 -2.54 7.11
C ILE A 114 -16.43 -3.85 7.05
N SER A 115 -15.89 -4.88 6.42
CA SER A 115 -16.54 -6.21 6.33
C SER A 115 -16.73 -6.86 7.70
N ASP A 116 -15.92 -6.48 8.68
CA ASP A 116 -16.00 -6.95 10.07
C ASP A 116 -16.74 -5.96 10.99
N GLY A 117 -17.45 -4.99 10.40
CA GLY A 117 -18.42 -4.14 11.09
C GLY A 117 -17.87 -2.79 11.55
N ALA A 118 -16.67 -2.38 11.10
CA ALA A 118 -16.19 -1.02 11.29
C ALA A 118 -16.91 -0.03 10.36
N SER A 119 -17.14 1.19 10.83
CA SER A 119 -17.50 2.28 9.91
C SER A 119 -16.30 2.64 9.02
N ALA A 120 -16.54 3.39 7.95
CA ALA A 120 -15.46 3.87 7.09
C ALA A 120 -14.45 4.75 7.86
N SER A 121 -14.91 5.58 8.79
CA SER A 121 -14.02 6.43 9.61
C SER A 121 -13.24 5.63 10.65
N GLU A 122 -13.87 4.61 11.25
CA GLU A 122 -13.20 3.66 12.13
C GLU A 122 -12.11 2.89 11.38
N ALA A 123 -12.39 2.42 10.17
CA ALA A 123 -11.42 1.71 9.33
C ALA A 123 -10.20 2.58 8.97
N GLN A 124 -10.41 3.87 8.66
CA GLN A 124 -9.30 4.81 8.42
C GLN A 124 -8.49 5.08 9.69
N THR A 125 -9.15 5.12 10.85
CA THR A 125 -8.47 5.24 12.16
C THR A 125 -7.53 4.07 12.38
N LEU A 126 -7.99 2.84 12.12
CA LEU A 126 -7.18 1.62 12.22
C LEU A 126 -6.01 1.62 11.22
N LEU A 127 -6.26 1.98 9.95
CA LEU A 127 -5.21 2.07 8.92
C LEU A 127 -4.09 3.01 9.36
N LYS A 128 -4.46 4.19 9.84
CA LYS A 128 -3.52 5.21 10.31
C LYS A 128 -2.66 4.69 11.46
N ALA A 129 -3.26 3.96 12.40
CA ALA A 129 -2.54 3.41 13.54
C ALA A 129 -1.58 2.27 13.13
N VAL A 130 -1.98 1.39 12.22
CA VAL A 130 -1.10 0.35 11.66
C VAL A 130 0.11 0.96 10.96
N LYS A 131 -0.08 2.04 10.18
CA LYS A 131 1.02 2.76 9.53
C LYS A 131 1.96 3.43 10.53
N ASP A 132 1.42 3.91 11.64
CA ASP A 132 2.24 4.47 12.72
C ASP A 132 3.12 3.44 13.40
N LEU A 133 2.62 2.24 13.71
CA LEU A 133 3.47 1.17 14.28
C LEU A 133 4.58 0.78 13.30
N ARG A 134 4.25 0.69 12.01
CA ARG A 134 5.25 0.42 10.97
C ARG A 134 6.37 1.44 10.98
N PHE A 135 6.04 2.72 11.09
CA PHE A 135 7.04 3.77 11.20
C PHE A 135 7.80 3.71 12.54
N ARG A 136 7.09 3.71 13.66
CA ARG A 136 7.64 3.82 15.02
C ARG A 136 8.62 2.69 15.34
N TYR A 137 8.31 1.48 14.91
CA TYR A 137 9.11 0.28 15.19
C TYR A 137 9.93 -0.18 13.98
N LEU A 138 10.01 0.63 12.91
CA LEU A 138 10.71 0.29 11.68
C LEU A 138 10.31 -1.08 11.11
N ILE A 139 9.02 -1.42 11.20
CA ILE A 139 8.51 -2.71 10.75
C ILE A 139 8.40 -2.70 9.22
N THR A 140 9.11 -3.63 8.59
CA THR A 140 8.92 -3.95 7.18
C THR A 140 7.75 -4.94 7.06
N PRO A 141 6.64 -4.58 6.40
CA PRO A 141 5.50 -5.47 6.26
C PRO A 141 5.86 -6.66 5.36
N ARG A 142 5.41 -7.85 5.73
CA ARG A 142 5.71 -9.11 5.03
C ARG A 142 4.49 -9.63 4.30
N ASP A 143 4.65 -10.12 3.08
CA ASP A 143 3.52 -10.62 2.29
C ASP A 143 2.84 -11.81 3.01
N PRO A 144 1.54 -11.71 3.35
CA PRO A 144 0.82 -12.79 4.03
C PRO A 144 0.82 -14.12 3.25
N ARG A 145 0.98 -14.08 1.93
CA ARG A 145 0.96 -15.30 1.10
C ARG A 145 2.22 -16.13 1.25
N THR A 146 3.35 -15.49 1.54
CA THR A 146 4.68 -16.12 1.57
C THR A 146 5.29 -16.17 2.96
N PHE A 147 4.90 -15.25 3.86
CA PHE A 147 5.46 -15.18 5.20
C PHE A 147 4.83 -16.18 6.18
N ARG A 148 5.68 -16.90 6.92
CA ARG A 148 5.26 -17.93 7.89
C ARG A 148 6.09 -17.80 9.18
N PRO A 149 5.62 -17.05 10.20
CA PRO A 149 6.42 -16.70 11.39
C PRO A 149 6.96 -17.91 12.15
N PHE A 150 6.23 -19.03 12.11
CA PHE A 150 6.54 -20.24 12.88
C PHE A 150 7.13 -21.37 12.02
N GLN A 151 7.30 -21.17 10.71
CA GLN A 151 7.96 -22.16 9.86
C GLN A 151 9.48 -21.91 9.82
N PRO A 152 10.31 -22.97 9.72
CA PRO A 152 11.74 -22.81 9.50
C PRO A 152 12.02 -21.89 8.31
N GLY A 153 12.92 -20.91 8.50
CA GLY A 153 13.25 -19.92 7.47
C GLY A 153 12.19 -18.84 7.22
N GLY A 154 11.05 -18.85 7.92
CA GLY A 154 10.05 -17.79 7.86
C GLY A 154 9.21 -17.76 6.58
N ALA A 155 9.31 -18.81 5.76
CA ALA A 155 8.69 -18.92 4.45
C ALA A 155 7.82 -20.17 4.33
N VAL A 156 6.93 -20.17 3.35
CA VAL A 156 6.15 -21.35 2.97
C VAL A 156 7.08 -22.52 2.65
N LEU A 157 6.80 -23.69 3.23
CA LEU A 157 7.52 -24.93 2.95
C LEU A 157 7.52 -25.27 1.44
N PRO A 158 8.58 -25.93 0.93
CA PRO A 158 8.61 -26.42 -0.45
C PRO A 158 7.41 -27.32 -0.77
N GLY A 159 6.89 -27.21 -1.99
CA GLY A 159 5.72 -27.96 -2.45
C GLY A 159 4.73 -27.07 -3.21
N ALA A 160 4.21 -27.59 -4.32
CA ALA A 160 3.24 -26.90 -5.16
C ALA A 160 1.83 -26.92 -4.55
N SER A 161 1.53 -27.93 -3.73
CA SER A 161 0.24 -28.12 -3.06
C SER A 161 0.37 -28.08 -1.52
N SER A 162 -0.74 -27.96 -0.80
CA SER A 162 -0.73 -28.12 0.67
C SER A 162 -0.33 -29.54 1.07
N ILE A 163 -0.79 -30.55 0.32
CA ILE A 163 -0.47 -31.96 0.55
C ILE A 163 1.05 -32.19 0.48
N GLU A 164 1.73 -31.63 -0.52
CA GLU A 164 3.19 -31.73 -0.64
C GLU A 164 3.95 -31.03 0.49
N ARG A 165 3.36 -30.00 1.10
CA ARG A 165 3.98 -29.22 2.18
C ARG A 165 3.81 -29.86 3.55
N ASP A 166 2.80 -30.71 3.71
CA ASP A 166 2.43 -31.36 4.97
C ASP A 166 3.07 -32.76 5.13
N ALA A 167 3.73 -33.28 4.09
CA ALA A 167 4.42 -34.57 4.06
C ALA A 167 5.81 -34.52 4.70
#